data_AF-A0A1A2DAD9-F1
#
_entry.id   AF-A0A1A2DAD9-F1
#
_cell.length_a   1.000
_cell.length_b   1.000
_cell.length_c   1.000
_cell.angle_alpha   90.00
_cell.angle_beta   90.00
_cell.angle_gamma   90.00
#
_symmetry.space_group_name_H-M   'P 1'
#
loop_
_entity.id
_entity.type
_entity.pdbx_description
1 polymer ?
#
loop_
_entity_poly.entity_id
_entity_poly.type
_entity_poly.pdbx_seq_one_letter_code
_entity_poly.pdbx_strand_id
1 'polypeptide(L)'
;MNRAVALRIAACGILGLGAALLIAALLLSTYTHSKIAKIPLDIDATLISDGSGTAFDPASLNSERFVVDRDVPMVQQEQLTVESPSNADVVTLQVGSTLRRTDKQQEAGLLLALVDTVTVNRSTAEAVSSESNPGGAVQKPRAMEDDKPPTNIALPHEGLAYRFPFDTEKKTYSVFDPIAQKAFDANYDGEEDVNGLTTYRFTQNVGYDSDGKLVEPVKYASLYEDDADSEVTARAAMWGVPGEPDEPITMSRYYAAQRTFWVDPVSGTIVKRDEHGYHYYAREPLKPEVTFVDYKVAFNEETVESQVASAGNERDRVALWGRILPITFTAMGLVLLVGGALLGSFSLRAESALIDPGLDEADHGFFDTQGIKVPGAEAKTEKIPTSRPTDLPPDRPV
;
A
#
# COMPACT_ATOMS: atom_id res chain seq x y z
N MET A 1 -33.80 -21.89 36.87
CA MET A 1 -32.92 -22.59 35.91
C MET A 1 -31.94 -23.44 36.71
N ASN A 2 -31.85 -24.74 36.44
CA ASN A 2 -31.00 -25.67 37.20
C ASN A 2 -29.52 -25.38 36.88
N ARG A 3 -28.62 -25.38 37.88
CA ARG A 3 -27.20 -24.99 37.68
C ARG A 3 -26.51 -25.83 36.58
N ALA A 4 -26.85 -27.11 36.47
CA ALA A 4 -26.34 -28.00 35.43
C ALA A 4 -26.78 -27.59 34.00
N VAL A 5 -28.03 -27.16 33.83
CA VAL A 5 -28.55 -26.67 32.55
C VAL A 5 -27.87 -25.36 32.15
N ALA A 6 -27.64 -24.46 33.11
CA ALA A 6 -26.93 -23.22 32.88
C ALA A 6 -25.46 -23.47 32.44
N LEU A 7 -24.77 -24.42 33.07
CA LEU A 7 -23.40 -24.82 32.68
C LEU A 7 -23.33 -25.42 31.27
N ARG A 8 -24.33 -26.19 30.85
CA ARG A 8 -24.40 -26.75 29.48
C ARG A 8 -24.59 -25.67 28.44
N ILE A 9 -25.52 -24.75 28.67
CA ILE A 9 -25.76 -23.62 27.75
C ILE A 9 -24.49 -22.78 27.64
N ALA A 10 -23.80 -22.52 28.76
CA ALA A 10 -22.52 -21.81 28.76
C ALA A 10 -21.42 -22.57 28.00
N ALA A 11 -21.29 -23.89 28.20
CA ALA A 11 -20.32 -24.72 27.48
C ALA A 11 -20.58 -24.73 25.97
N CYS A 12 -21.83 -24.88 25.53
CA CYS A 12 -22.21 -24.80 24.12
C CYS A 12 -21.93 -23.41 23.53
N GLY A 13 -22.22 -22.33 24.26
CA GLY A 13 -21.91 -20.97 23.82
C GLY A 13 -20.41 -20.73 23.64
N ILE A 14 -19.60 -21.20 24.58
CA ILE A 14 -18.13 -21.11 24.53
C ILE A 14 -17.56 -21.91 23.35
N LEU A 15 -18.04 -23.15 23.15
CA LEU A 15 -17.65 -23.98 22.01
C LEU A 15 -18.03 -23.34 20.66
N GLY A 16 -19.25 -22.80 20.57
CA GLY A 16 -19.74 -22.11 19.37
C GLY A 16 -18.90 -20.87 19.04
N LEU A 17 -18.58 -20.05 20.05
CA LEU A 17 -17.69 -18.90 19.87
C LEU A 17 -16.27 -19.31 19.46
N GLY A 18 -15.73 -20.37 20.09
CA GLY A 18 -14.43 -20.91 19.73
C GLY A 18 -14.36 -21.35 18.27
N ALA A 19 -15.36 -22.10 17.81
CA ALA A 19 -15.48 -22.51 16.41
C ALA A 19 -15.63 -21.31 15.46
N ALA A 20 -16.45 -20.32 15.82
CA ALA A 20 -16.62 -19.11 15.02
C ALA A 20 -15.32 -18.31 14.87
N LEU A 21 -14.52 -18.18 15.94
CA LEU A 21 -13.21 -17.53 15.88
C LEU A 21 -12.22 -18.29 14.99
N LEU A 22 -12.21 -19.63 15.02
CA LEU A 22 -11.38 -20.41 14.11
C LEU A 22 -11.78 -20.26 12.65
N ILE A 23 -13.10 -20.23 12.36
CA ILE A 23 -13.61 -19.96 11.02
C ILE A 23 -13.20 -18.55 10.57
N ALA A 24 -13.36 -17.55 11.44
CA ALA A 24 -12.94 -16.18 11.15
C ALA A 24 -11.42 -16.08 10.89
N ALA A 25 -10.60 -16.77 11.69
CA ALA A 25 -9.15 -16.83 11.48
C ALA A 25 -8.80 -17.46 10.12
N LEU A 26 -9.46 -18.55 9.73
CA LEU A 26 -9.27 -19.20 8.44
C LEU A 26 -9.63 -18.26 7.29
N LEU A 27 -10.78 -17.60 7.36
CA LEU A 27 -11.21 -16.64 6.34
C LEU A 27 -10.22 -15.46 6.23
N LEU A 28 -9.79 -14.90 7.37
CA LEU A 28 -8.81 -13.82 7.38
C LEU A 28 -7.48 -14.25 6.74
N SER A 29 -6.96 -15.42 7.11
CA SER A 29 -5.67 -15.91 6.58
C SER A 29 -5.69 -16.21 5.08
N THR A 30 -6.83 -16.65 4.54
CA THR A 30 -6.92 -17.13 3.14
C THR A 30 -7.44 -16.07 2.16
N TYR A 31 -8.25 -15.12 2.63
CA TYR A 31 -8.94 -14.17 1.74
C TYR A 31 -8.50 -12.72 1.91
N THR A 32 -8.07 -12.33 3.11
CA THR A 32 -7.98 -10.90 3.44
C THR A 32 -6.74 -10.22 2.89
N HIS A 33 -5.63 -10.94 2.73
CA HIS A 33 -4.37 -10.36 2.25
C HIS A 33 -4.52 -9.67 0.90
N SER A 34 -5.03 -10.40 -0.12
CA SER A 34 -5.21 -9.87 -1.48
C SER A 34 -6.27 -8.77 -1.59
N LYS A 35 -7.08 -8.57 -0.55
CA LYS A 35 -8.07 -7.50 -0.46
C LYS A 35 -7.55 -6.24 0.23
N ILE A 36 -6.46 -6.35 0.98
CA ILE A 36 -5.89 -5.25 1.76
C ILE A 36 -4.56 -4.77 1.20
N ALA A 37 -3.74 -5.66 0.65
CA ALA A 37 -2.52 -5.34 -0.10
C ALA A 37 -2.90 -4.73 -1.46
N LYS A 38 -3.43 -3.51 -1.40
CA LYS A 38 -3.93 -2.74 -2.54
C LYS A 38 -3.60 -1.28 -2.34
N ILE A 39 -3.23 -0.59 -3.42
CA ILE A 39 -2.97 0.85 -3.42
C ILE A 39 -4.16 1.58 -2.76
N PRO A 40 -3.92 2.48 -1.78
CA PRO A 40 -4.98 3.24 -1.11
C PRO A 40 -5.77 4.13 -2.10
N LEU A 41 -7.00 4.50 -1.71
CA LEU A 41 -7.89 5.37 -2.52
C LEU A 41 -7.90 6.82 -2.05
N ASP A 42 -7.07 7.12 -1.06
CA ASP A 42 -7.01 8.36 -0.30
C ASP A 42 -5.57 8.91 -0.28
N ILE A 43 -4.79 8.60 -1.32
CA ILE A 43 -3.46 9.17 -1.49
C ILE A 43 -3.59 10.67 -1.75
N ASP A 44 -2.99 11.45 -0.87
CA ASP A 44 -2.76 12.88 -0.98
C ASP A 44 -1.38 13.14 -0.37
N ALA A 45 -0.39 13.39 -1.23
CA ALA A 45 1.01 13.53 -0.82
C ALA A 45 1.70 14.64 -1.59
N THR A 46 2.50 15.43 -0.87
CA THR A 46 3.46 16.38 -1.44
C THR A 46 4.86 15.83 -1.22
N LEU A 47 5.60 15.59 -2.30
CA LEU A 47 6.97 15.09 -2.27
C LEU A 47 7.91 16.22 -2.70
N ILE A 48 8.94 16.49 -1.89
CA ILE A 48 9.91 17.54 -2.15
C ILE A 48 11.30 16.92 -2.29
N SER A 49 11.94 17.21 -3.42
CA SER A 49 13.35 16.90 -3.65
C SER A 49 14.17 18.18 -3.70
N ASP A 50 15.28 18.21 -2.97
CA ASP A 50 16.23 19.31 -2.97
C ASP A 50 17.49 18.94 -3.74
N GLY A 51 18.13 19.94 -4.35
CA GLY A 51 19.39 19.72 -5.04
C GLY A 51 19.93 20.94 -5.76
N SER A 52 20.71 20.70 -6.81
CA SER A 52 21.30 21.76 -7.62
C SER A 52 21.59 21.30 -9.03
N GLY A 53 21.86 22.24 -9.92
CA GLY A 53 22.15 21.91 -11.30
C GLY A 53 22.64 23.08 -12.13
N THR A 54 22.70 22.83 -13.44
CA THR A 54 22.90 23.83 -14.47
C THR A 54 21.55 24.14 -15.11
N ALA A 55 21.19 25.42 -15.23
CA ALA A 55 19.90 25.82 -15.79
C ALA A 55 20.01 27.03 -16.71
N PHE A 56 19.25 26.98 -17.79
CA PHE A 56 18.96 28.12 -18.63
C PHE A 56 18.31 29.24 -17.80
N ASP A 57 18.72 30.49 -18.00
CA ASP A 57 18.05 31.67 -17.44
C ASP A 57 16.98 32.15 -18.42
N PRO A 58 15.67 32.01 -18.12
CA PRO A 58 14.60 32.46 -18.99
C PRO A 58 14.68 33.95 -19.35
N ALA A 59 15.28 34.79 -18.50
CA ALA A 59 15.45 36.21 -18.79
C ALA A 59 16.39 36.46 -19.99
N SER A 60 17.25 35.50 -20.33
CA SER A 60 18.19 35.61 -21.45
C SER A 60 17.53 35.51 -22.82
N LEU A 61 16.26 35.08 -22.91
CA LEU A 61 15.47 35.09 -24.16
C LEU A 61 15.40 36.49 -24.81
N ASN A 62 15.46 37.55 -24.01
CA ASN A 62 15.43 38.94 -24.47
C ASN A 62 16.82 39.58 -24.58
N SER A 63 17.88 38.78 -24.56
CA SER A 63 19.27 39.25 -24.59
C SER A 63 20.00 38.83 -25.86
N GLU A 64 21.25 39.27 -26.03
CA GLU A 64 22.04 38.96 -27.22
C GLU A 64 22.42 37.47 -27.31
N ARG A 65 22.44 36.76 -26.18
CA ARG A 65 22.80 35.33 -26.09
C ARG A 65 22.06 34.60 -24.98
N PHE A 66 21.78 33.34 -25.19
CA PHE A 66 21.28 32.45 -24.15
C PHE A 66 22.30 32.33 -23.01
N VAL A 67 21.81 32.44 -21.78
CA VAL A 67 22.60 32.32 -20.56
C VAL A 67 22.23 31.03 -19.85
N VAL A 68 23.25 30.28 -19.48
CA VAL A 68 23.11 29.04 -18.72
C VAL A 68 23.95 29.19 -17.46
N ASP A 69 23.27 29.23 -16.33
CA ASP A 69 23.87 29.36 -15.01
C ASP A 69 24.25 27.98 -14.46
N ARG A 70 25.34 27.92 -13.68
CA ARG A 70 25.81 26.69 -13.02
C ARG A 70 25.61 26.80 -11.52
N ASP A 71 25.60 25.64 -10.86
CA ASP A 71 25.46 25.52 -9.40
C ASP A 71 24.22 26.24 -8.86
N VAL A 72 23.15 26.21 -9.65
CA VAL A 72 21.86 26.82 -9.33
C VAL A 72 21.14 25.92 -8.33
N PRO A 73 20.69 26.43 -7.17
CA PRO A 73 19.92 25.64 -6.22
C PRO A 73 18.53 25.34 -6.81
N MET A 74 18.09 24.09 -6.68
CA MET A 74 16.86 23.58 -7.29
C MET A 74 15.99 22.82 -6.30
N VAL A 75 14.68 22.91 -6.53
CA VAL A 75 13.65 22.16 -5.83
C VAL A 75 12.73 21.53 -6.86
N GLN A 76 12.52 20.21 -6.73
CA GLN A 76 11.45 19.49 -7.41
C GLN A 76 10.32 19.25 -6.42
N GLN A 77 9.09 19.54 -6.83
CA GLN A 77 7.90 19.27 -6.04
C GLN A 77 6.94 18.43 -6.87
N GLU A 78 6.43 17.35 -6.27
CA GLU A 78 5.36 16.53 -6.83
C GLU A 78 4.16 16.51 -5.89
N GLN A 79 2.98 16.74 -6.43
CA GLN A 79 1.72 16.57 -5.73
C GLN A 79 0.97 15.39 -6.33
N LEU A 80 0.74 14.37 -5.52
CA LEU A 80 0.02 13.15 -5.91
C LEU A 80 -1.38 13.17 -5.28
N THR A 81 -2.42 13.03 -6.10
CA THR A 81 -3.81 12.90 -5.65
C THR A 81 -4.53 11.74 -6.33
N VAL A 82 -5.57 11.22 -5.67
CA VAL A 82 -6.49 10.24 -6.27
C VAL A 82 -7.62 10.97 -6.99
N GLU A 83 -7.81 10.62 -8.26
CA GLU A 83 -8.87 11.15 -9.11
C GLU A 83 -9.86 10.05 -9.53
N SER A 84 -10.96 10.46 -10.18
CA SER A 84 -11.87 9.52 -10.82
C SER A 84 -11.37 9.11 -12.22
N PRO A 85 -11.53 7.84 -12.64
CA PRO A 85 -12.23 6.75 -11.95
C PRO A 85 -11.35 5.96 -10.95
N SER A 86 -11.81 5.86 -9.70
CA SER A 86 -11.16 5.04 -8.67
C SER A 86 -12.16 4.16 -7.93
N ASN A 87 -11.85 2.88 -7.74
CA ASN A 87 -12.77 1.90 -7.16
C ASN A 87 -12.03 0.72 -6.48
N ALA A 88 -12.69 -0.42 -6.31
CA ALA A 88 -12.12 -1.59 -5.64
C ALA A 88 -10.89 -2.18 -6.37
N ASP A 89 -10.79 -2.00 -7.68
CA ASP A 89 -9.80 -2.68 -8.53
C ASP A 89 -8.80 -1.72 -9.17
N VAL A 90 -9.22 -0.50 -9.50
CA VAL A 90 -8.35 0.53 -10.11
C VAL A 90 -8.32 1.81 -9.29
N VAL A 91 -7.21 2.54 -9.42
CA VAL A 91 -7.07 3.90 -8.89
C VAL A 91 -6.45 4.78 -9.97
N THR A 92 -7.02 5.96 -10.16
CA THR A 92 -6.44 7.01 -11.01
C THR A 92 -5.62 7.94 -10.13
N LEU A 93 -4.34 8.09 -10.46
CA LEU A 93 -3.41 9.01 -9.82
C LEU A 93 -3.21 10.21 -10.75
N GLN A 94 -3.34 11.41 -10.22
CA GLN A 94 -2.89 12.63 -10.87
C GLN A 94 -1.66 13.15 -10.15
N VAL A 95 -0.61 13.44 -10.92
CA VAL A 95 0.68 13.90 -10.40
C VAL A 95 1.07 15.19 -11.06
N GLY A 96 1.02 16.28 -10.30
CA GLY A 96 1.57 17.57 -10.70
C GLY A 96 3.03 17.67 -10.28
N SER A 97 3.96 17.76 -11.23
CA SER A 97 5.39 17.91 -10.99
C SER A 97 5.88 19.28 -11.42
N THR A 98 6.76 19.89 -10.62
CA THR A 98 7.49 21.11 -10.99
C THR A 98 8.96 20.97 -10.63
N LEU A 99 9.85 21.50 -11.48
CA LEU A 99 11.25 21.73 -11.16
C LEU A 99 11.51 23.23 -11.22
N ARG A 100 12.10 23.77 -10.16
CA ARG A 100 12.30 25.21 -9.99
C ARG A 100 13.72 25.52 -9.53
N ARG A 101 14.31 26.59 -10.04
CA ARG A 101 15.48 27.24 -9.45
C ARG A 101 15.04 28.20 -8.34
N THR A 102 15.69 28.14 -7.18
CA THR A 102 15.24 28.87 -5.98
C THR A 102 15.94 30.22 -5.76
N ASP A 103 16.95 30.52 -6.56
CA ASP A 103 17.62 31.83 -6.59
C ASP A 103 16.81 32.91 -7.34
N LYS A 104 15.77 32.50 -8.07
CA LYS A 104 14.81 33.39 -8.75
C LYS A 104 13.44 33.32 -8.08
N GLN A 105 12.70 34.43 -8.11
CA GLN A 105 11.41 34.55 -7.44
C GLN A 105 10.25 34.15 -8.36
N GLN A 106 9.18 33.59 -7.78
CA GLN A 106 7.92 33.30 -8.47
C GLN A 106 8.13 32.53 -9.79
N GLU A 107 7.38 32.81 -10.84
CA GLU A 107 7.41 32.08 -12.11
C GLU A 107 8.75 32.16 -12.84
N ALA A 108 9.56 33.19 -12.56
CA ALA A 108 10.90 33.31 -13.15
C ALA A 108 11.86 32.18 -12.71
N GLY A 109 11.51 31.43 -11.65
CA GLY A 109 12.25 30.25 -11.21
C GLY A 109 11.75 28.93 -11.80
N LEU A 110 10.62 28.89 -12.51
CA LEU A 110 10.06 27.64 -13.05
C LEU A 110 10.83 27.17 -14.28
N LEU A 111 11.29 25.91 -14.28
CA LEU A 111 12.05 25.31 -15.38
C LEU A 111 11.25 24.22 -16.09
N LEU A 112 10.63 23.32 -15.33
CA LEU A 112 9.80 22.22 -15.84
C LEU A 112 8.49 22.19 -15.07
N ALA A 113 7.41 21.88 -15.76
CA ALA A 113 6.11 21.61 -15.16
C ALA A 113 5.37 20.56 -15.99
N LEU A 114 4.73 19.61 -15.31
CA LEU A 114 3.94 18.57 -15.94
C LEU A 114 2.77 18.21 -15.02
N VAL A 115 1.61 17.94 -15.60
CA VAL A 115 0.53 17.24 -14.88
C VAL A 115 0.25 15.97 -15.65
N ASP A 116 0.59 14.84 -15.05
CA ASP A 116 0.36 13.52 -15.59
C ASP A 116 -0.78 12.84 -14.84
N THR A 117 -1.54 12.00 -15.52
CA THR A 117 -2.65 11.25 -14.95
C THR A 117 -2.57 9.82 -15.45
N VAL A 118 -2.61 8.85 -14.54
CA VAL A 118 -2.51 7.42 -14.89
C VAL A 118 -3.52 6.61 -14.09
N THR A 119 -4.20 5.68 -14.75
CA THR A 119 -5.05 4.70 -14.06
C THR A 119 -4.30 3.39 -13.92
N VAL A 120 -4.17 2.91 -12.68
CA VAL A 120 -3.42 1.69 -12.37
C VAL A 120 -4.30 0.66 -11.67
N ASN A 121 -3.97 -0.61 -11.86
CA ASN A 121 -4.52 -1.70 -11.07
C ASN A 121 -4.01 -1.59 -9.63
N ARG A 122 -4.92 -1.61 -8.65
CA ARG A 122 -4.56 -1.42 -7.23
C ARG A 122 -3.77 -2.58 -6.64
N SER A 123 -3.85 -3.78 -7.20
CA SER A 123 -3.08 -4.94 -6.74
C SER A 123 -1.71 -5.02 -7.39
N THR A 124 -1.61 -4.76 -8.70
CA THR A 124 -0.36 -4.95 -9.45
C THR A 124 0.45 -3.67 -9.67
N ALA A 125 -0.15 -2.50 -9.40
CA ALA A 125 0.39 -1.16 -9.71
C ALA A 125 0.64 -0.88 -11.21
N GLU A 126 0.32 -1.83 -12.09
CA GLU A 126 0.44 -1.69 -13.54
C GLU A 126 -0.62 -0.73 -14.09
N ALA A 127 -0.22 0.11 -15.05
CA ALA A 127 -1.12 0.93 -15.83
C ALA A 127 -2.17 0.07 -16.56
N VAL A 128 -3.42 0.55 -16.57
CA VAL A 128 -4.55 -0.16 -17.19
C VAL A 128 -5.38 0.78 -18.05
N SER A 129 -5.53 0.41 -19.32
CA SER A 129 -6.42 1.07 -20.26
C SER A 129 -7.73 0.30 -20.44
N SER A 130 -8.78 0.99 -20.87
CA SER A 130 -10.08 0.44 -21.27
C SER A 130 -10.65 1.23 -22.46
N GLU A 131 -11.77 0.78 -23.02
CA GLU A 131 -12.44 1.51 -24.12
C GLU A 131 -12.83 2.95 -23.76
N SER A 132 -13.09 3.22 -22.47
CA SER A 132 -13.49 4.54 -21.97
C SER A 132 -12.40 5.28 -21.21
N ASN A 133 -11.23 4.68 -21.03
CA ASN A 133 -10.10 5.28 -20.32
C ASN A 133 -8.80 4.88 -21.03
N PRO A 134 -8.06 5.82 -21.64
CA PRO A 134 -6.82 5.51 -22.34
C PRO A 134 -5.72 4.93 -21.43
N GLY A 135 -5.92 4.89 -20.11
CA GLY A 135 -4.97 4.38 -19.12
C GLY A 135 -3.99 5.42 -18.64
N GLY A 136 -3.84 6.51 -19.39
CA GLY A 136 -3.23 7.74 -18.92
C GLY A 136 -3.41 8.92 -19.85
N ALA A 137 -3.04 10.09 -19.36
CA ALA A 137 -3.14 11.35 -20.06
C ALA A 137 -2.19 12.37 -19.43
N VAL A 138 -1.77 13.34 -20.24
CA VAL A 138 -0.97 14.48 -19.80
C VAL A 138 -1.72 15.77 -20.07
N GLN A 139 -1.63 16.74 -19.16
CA GLN A 139 -2.25 18.04 -19.37
C GLN A 139 -1.56 18.77 -20.53
N LYS A 140 -2.36 19.35 -21.43
CA LYS A 140 -1.86 20.21 -22.51
C LYS A 140 -1.08 21.39 -21.92
N PRO A 141 0.11 21.69 -22.45
CA PRO A 141 0.76 22.95 -22.18
C PRO A 141 -0.14 24.12 -22.55
N ARG A 142 -0.04 25.21 -21.80
CA ARG A 142 -0.86 26.41 -21.99
C ARG A 142 0.00 27.64 -21.79
N ALA A 143 -0.33 28.70 -22.53
CA ALA A 143 0.28 30.00 -22.31
C ALA A 143 -0.23 30.60 -21.00
N MET A 144 0.55 31.52 -20.42
CA MET A 144 0.21 32.14 -19.14
C MET A 144 -1.08 32.98 -19.23
N GLU A 145 -1.41 33.48 -20.42
CA GLU A 145 -2.59 34.28 -20.68
C GLU A 145 -3.82 33.44 -21.05
N ASP A 146 -3.67 32.12 -21.26
CA ASP A 146 -4.81 31.25 -21.51
C ASP A 146 -5.63 31.13 -20.22
N ASP A 147 -6.91 31.51 -20.26
CA ASP A 147 -7.85 31.50 -19.13
C ASP A 147 -8.83 30.32 -19.20
N LYS A 148 -8.77 29.50 -20.25
CA LYS A 148 -9.66 28.35 -20.43
C LYS A 148 -9.35 27.25 -19.41
N PRO A 149 -10.32 26.39 -19.07
CA PRO A 149 -10.04 25.20 -18.27
C PRO A 149 -8.95 24.35 -18.93
N PRO A 150 -8.01 23.76 -18.15
CA PRO A 150 -7.00 22.87 -18.70
C PRO A 150 -7.67 21.67 -19.40
N THR A 151 -7.03 21.19 -20.47
CA THR A 151 -7.47 20.01 -21.22
C THR A 151 -6.32 19.02 -21.31
N ASN A 152 -6.64 17.74 -21.52
CA ASN A 152 -5.64 16.67 -21.52
C ASN A 152 -5.42 16.11 -22.93
N ILE A 153 -4.23 15.55 -23.17
CA ILE A 153 -3.87 14.69 -24.30
C ILE A 153 -3.83 13.26 -23.77
N ALA A 154 -4.46 12.33 -24.49
CA ALA A 154 -4.35 10.91 -24.15
C ALA A 154 -2.90 10.45 -24.32
N LEU A 155 -2.34 9.85 -23.27
CA LEU A 155 -1.00 9.29 -23.23
C LEU A 155 -1.09 7.95 -22.49
N PRO A 156 -1.33 6.84 -23.19
CA PRO A 156 -1.40 5.54 -22.54
C PRO A 156 -0.06 5.18 -21.89
N HIS A 157 -0.08 4.95 -20.58
CA HIS A 157 1.07 4.45 -19.84
C HIS A 157 1.22 2.95 -20.01
N GLU A 158 2.46 2.48 -20.00
CA GLU A 158 2.82 1.06 -19.94
C GLU A 158 3.69 0.82 -18.70
N GLY A 159 3.48 -0.29 -18.01
CA GLY A 159 4.24 -0.60 -16.80
C GLY A 159 3.72 0.10 -15.54
N LEU A 160 4.61 0.23 -14.57
CA LEU A 160 4.43 1.01 -13.35
C LEU A 160 4.60 2.51 -13.64
N ALA A 161 4.12 3.37 -12.73
CA ALA A 161 4.37 4.82 -12.82
C ALA A 161 4.89 5.38 -11.49
N TYR A 162 3.98 5.72 -10.57
CA TYR A 162 4.31 6.43 -9.32
C TYR A 162 4.48 5.52 -8.10
N ARG A 163 4.37 4.21 -8.28
CA ARG A 163 4.39 3.25 -7.17
C ARG A 163 4.73 1.84 -7.65
N PHE A 164 5.32 1.05 -6.76
CA PHE A 164 5.51 -0.39 -6.94
C PHE A 164 4.33 -1.18 -6.32
N PRO A 165 4.09 -2.43 -6.74
CA PRO A 165 3.07 -3.26 -6.11
C PRO A 165 3.42 -3.58 -4.66
N PHE A 166 2.40 -3.84 -3.85
CA PHE A 166 2.59 -4.55 -2.57
C PHE A 166 3.33 -5.86 -2.81
N ASP A 167 4.07 -6.31 -1.81
CA ASP A 167 4.96 -7.48 -1.92
C ASP A 167 5.92 -7.35 -3.11
N THR A 168 6.52 -6.17 -3.28
CA THR A 168 7.50 -5.89 -4.33
C THR A 168 8.58 -6.97 -4.33
N GLU A 169 8.88 -7.50 -5.52
CA GLU A 169 9.83 -8.59 -5.73
C GLU A 169 11.18 -8.07 -6.22
N LYS A 170 12.24 -8.86 -6.05
CA LYS A 170 13.58 -8.54 -6.55
C LYS A 170 13.72 -8.89 -8.03
N LYS A 171 13.02 -8.14 -8.89
CA LYS A 171 13.01 -8.33 -10.35
C LYS A 171 13.04 -7.00 -11.08
N THR A 172 13.27 -7.03 -12.39
CA THR A 172 13.12 -5.83 -13.23
C THR A 172 11.63 -5.50 -13.38
N TYR A 173 11.31 -4.23 -13.27
CA TYR A 173 9.98 -3.68 -13.54
C TYR A 173 10.06 -2.70 -14.71
N SER A 174 9.03 -2.68 -15.56
CA SER A 174 8.89 -1.61 -16.55
C SER A 174 8.27 -0.40 -15.85
N VAL A 175 8.90 0.77 -15.92
CA VAL A 175 8.42 2.01 -15.28
C VAL A 175 8.30 3.09 -16.34
N PHE A 176 7.12 3.71 -16.44
CA PHE A 176 6.81 4.76 -17.38
C PHE A 176 7.49 6.08 -17.01
N ASP A 177 8.16 6.69 -17.98
CA ASP A 177 8.68 8.05 -17.90
C ASP A 177 7.75 8.99 -18.70
N PRO A 178 7.07 9.95 -18.05
CA PRO A 178 6.09 10.79 -18.72
C PRO A 178 6.72 11.92 -19.56
N ILE A 179 8.01 12.19 -19.40
CA ILE A 179 8.77 13.15 -20.24
C ILE A 179 9.21 12.47 -21.54
N ALA A 180 9.77 11.26 -21.45
CA ALA A 180 10.12 10.44 -22.61
C ALA A 180 8.89 9.80 -23.27
N GLN A 181 7.74 9.82 -22.59
CA GLN A 181 6.47 9.25 -23.02
C GLN A 181 6.57 7.75 -23.34
N LYS A 182 7.42 7.03 -22.59
CA LYS A 182 7.75 5.61 -22.80
C LYS A 182 8.16 4.95 -21.50
N ALA A 183 8.00 3.63 -21.45
CA ALA A 183 8.48 2.82 -20.33
C ALA A 183 9.94 2.37 -20.50
N PHE A 184 10.65 2.33 -19.37
CA PHE A 184 12.04 1.92 -19.27
C PHE A 184 12.22 0.99 -18.07
N ASP A 185 13.18 0.09 -18.17
CA ASP A 185 13.48 -0.88 -17.12
C ASP A 185 14.03 -0.21 -15.86
N ALA A 186 13.36 -0.46 -14.73
CA ALA A 186 13.88 -0.26 -13.39
C ALA A 186 14.42 -1.59 -12.85
N ASN A 187 15.75 -1.70 -12.77
CA ASN A 187 16.44 -2.92 -12.41
C ASN A 187 16.76 -2.94 -10.92
N TYR A 188 16.48 -4.05 -10.24
CA TYR A 188 16.86 -4.25 -8.84
C TYR A 188 18.39 -4.23 -8.70
N ASP A 189 18.89 -3.42 -7.77
CA ASP A 189 20.32 -3.16 -7.59
C ASP A 189 20.82 -3.39 -6.15
N GLY A 190 19.94 -3.79 -5.22
CA GLY A 190 20.32 -4.13 -3.86
C GLY A 190 19.25 -3.82 -2.81
N GLU A 191 19.65 -3.97 -1.54
CA GLU A 191 18.86 -3.53 -0.39
C GLU A 191 19.61 -2.43 0.35
N GLU A 192 18.86 -1.52 0.97
CA GLU A 192 19.42 -0.44 1.79
C GLU A 192 18.46 -0.12 2.94
N ASP A 193 19.02 0.26 4.09
CA ASP A 193 18.23 0.77 5.20
C ASP A 193 17.94 2.26 4.98
N VAL A 194 16.66 2.62 4.97
CA VAL A 194 16.19 4.01 4.90
C VAL A 194 15.32 4.27 6.12
N ASN A 195 15.86 5.03 7.07
CA ASN A 195 15.22 5.39 8.34
C ASN A 195 14.63 4.17 9.07
N GLY A 196 15.37 3.06 9.11
CA GLY A 196 14.97 1.82 9.81
C GLY A 196 14.06 0.89 9.00
N LEU A 197 13.74 1.23 7.74
CA LEU A 197 13.09 0.32 6.81
C LEU A 197 14.13 -0.30 5.87
N THR A 198 14.19 -1.64 5.82
CA THR A 198 14.90 -2.34 4.75
C THR A 198 14.13 -2.19 3.45
N THR A 199 14.71 -1.46 2.50
CA THR A 199 14.15 -1.14 1.19
C THR A 199 14.85 -1.92 0.09
N TYR A 200 14.16 -2.14 -1.02
CA TYR A 200 14.75 -2.61 -2.27
C TYR A 200 15.08 -1.40 -3.13
N ARG A 201 16.31 -1.35 -3.61
CA ARG A 201 16.78 -0.27 -4.46
C ARG A 201 16.71 -0.69 -5.93
N PHE A 202 16.16 0.20 -6.76
CA PHE A 202 15.96 0.00 -8.19
C PHE A 202 16.52 1.18 -8.97
N THR A 203 17.24 0.92 -10.06
CA THR A 203 17.76 1.98 -10.93
C THR A 203 17.11 1.90 -12.32
N GLN A 204 16.60 3.05 -12.77
CA GLN A 204 16.07 3.26 -14.11
C GLN A 204 16.98 4.23 -14.87
N ASN A 205 17.33 3.86 -16.11
CA ASN A 205 18.13 4.70 -17.00
C ASN A 205 17.36 5.01 -18.28
N VAL A 206 17.25 6.29 -18.60
CA VAL A 206 16.64 6.82 -19.82
C VAL A 206 17.75 7.51 -20.61
N GLY A 207 18.21 6.88 -21.68
CA GLY A 207 19.27 7.39 -22.56
C GLY A 207 20.69 7.43 -21.97
N TYR A 208 20.84 7.18 -20.67
CA TYR A 208 22.12 6.83 -20.04
C TYR A 208 22.33 5.30 -20.02
N ASP A 209 23.59 4.88 -20.01
CA ASP A 209 23.95 3.51 -19.61
C ASP A 209 24.10 3.40 -18.07
N SER A 210 24.42 2.20 -17.59
CA SER A 210 24.60 1.94 -16.15
C SER A 210 25.75 2.71 -15.50
N ASP A 211 26.71 3.18 -16.29
CA ASP A 211 27.85 3.97 -15.80
C ASP A 211 27.55 5.48 -15.81
N GLY A 212 26.32 5.87 -16.18
CA GLY A 212 25.89 7.26 -16.28
C GLY A 212 26.42 7.98 -17.53
N LYS A 213 26.89 7.24 -18.54
CA LYS A 213 27.30 7.82 -19.81
C LYS A 213 26.11 7.95 -20.75
N LEU A 214 26.00 9.11 -21.39
CA LEU A 214 24.98 9.38 -22.38
C LEU A 214 25.20 8.52 -23.64
N VAL A 215 24.24 7.66 -23.98
CA VAL A 215 24.36 6.68 -25.06
C VAL A 215 23.20 6.72 -26.06
N GLU A 216 21.98 6.94 -25.59
CA GLU A 216 20.77 6.95 -26.42
C GLU A 216 19.74 7.97 -25.91
N PRO A 217 20.08 9.27 -25.89
CA PRO A 217 19.15 10.30 -25.45
C PRO A 217 17.88 10.29 -26.30
N VAL A 218 16.75 10.51 -25.63
CA VAL A 218 15.44 10.54 -26.25
C VAL A 218 15.24 11.92 -26.88
N LYS A 219 14.81 11.98 -28.15
CA LYS A 219 14.33 13.26 -28.72
C LYS A 219 13.08 13.68 -27.93
N TYR A 220 13.09 14.87 -27.35
CA TYR A 220 12.02 15.32 -26.48
C TYR A 220 10.69 15.37 -27.25
N ALA A 221 9.65 14.74 -26.70
CA ALA A 221 8.34 14.65 -27.32
C ALA A 221 7.49 15.85 -26.91
N SER A 222 7.42 16.84 -27.81
CA SER A 222 6.56 18.02 -27.63
C SER A 222 5.10 17.62 -27.44
N LEU A 223 4.41 18.38 -26.60
CA LEU A 223 2.95 18.34 -26.46
C LEU A 223 2.24 19.49 -27.21
N TYR A 224 3.02 20.38 -27.83
CA TYR A 224 2.53 21.42 -28.74
C TYR A 224 2.41 20.89 -30.17
N GLU A 225 1.41 21.37 -30.91
CA GLU A 225 1.16 20.95 -32.30
C GLU A 225 2.26 21.37 -33.28
N ASP A 226 3.03 22.40 -32.94
CA ASP A 226 4.08 23.01 -33.76
C ASP A 226 5.50 22.73 -33.25
N ASP A 227 5.64 21.85 -32.26
CA ASP A 227 6.93 21.43 -31.71
C ASP A 227 7.79 22.57 -31.10
N ALA A 228 7.17 23.70 -30.76
CA ALA A 228 7.85 24.94 -30.38
C ALA A 228 8.77 24.84 -29.15
N ASP A 229 8.55 23.87 -28.25
CA ASP A 229 9.39 23.61 -27.08
C ASP A 229 10.46 22.53 -27.32
N SER A 230 10.39 21.82 -28.45
CA SER A 230 11.28 20.71 -28.81
C SER A 230 12.21 21.04 -29.99
N GLU A 231 11.89 22.03 -30.82
CA GLU A 231 12.72 22.47 -31.93
C GLU A 231 12.77 24.00 -31.99
N VAL A 232 13.97 24.56 -31.81
CA VAL A 232 14.15 26.01 -31.68
C VAL A 232 15.13 26.48 -32.75
N THR A 233 14.77 27.54 -33.45
CA THR A 233 15.66 28.24 -34.38
C THR A 233 16.08 29.59 -33.81
N ALA A 234 17.38 29.81 -33.71
CA ALA A 234 17.97 31.04 -33.22
C ALA A 234 19.30 31.31 -33.92
N ARG A 235 19.77 32.56 -33.85
CA ARG A 235 21.05 32.95 -34.46
C ARG A 235 22.22 32.24 -33.79
N ALA A 236 23.28 31.91 -34.52
CA ALA A 236 24.47 31.26 -33.97
C ALA A 236 25.06 32.01 -32.75
N ALA A 237 25.09 33.35 -32.81
CA ALA A 237 25.51 34.19 -31.69
C ALA A 237 24.58 34.06 -30.46
N MET A 238 23.28 33.86 -30.68
CA MET A 238 22.31 33.68 -29.60
C MET A 238 22.53 32.34 -28.89
N TRP A 239 22.77 31.27 -29.65
CA TRP A 239 23.15 29.97 -29.11
C TRP A 239 24.54 29.95 -28.45
N GLY A 240 25.41 30.89 -28.80
CA GLY A 240 26.81 30.89 -28.37
C GLY A 240 27.65 29.81 -29.06
N VAL A 241 27.26 29.38 -30.27
CA VAL A 241 27.98 28.37 -31.05
C VAL A 241 28.88 29.00 -32.12
N PRO A 242 29.96 28.33 -32.55
CA PRO A 242 30.80 28.81 -33.65
C PRO A 242 30.01 28.89 -34.97
N GLY A 243 30.19 29.98 -35.72
CA GLY A 243 29.53 30.22 -37.00
C GLY A 243 29.46 31.72 -37.34
N GLU A 244 28.79 32.04 -38.45
CA GLU A 244 28.46 33.44 -38.76
C GLU A 244 27.41 33.94 -37.74
N PRO A 245 27.59 35.10 -37.07
CA PRO A 245 26.74 35.51 -35.94
C PRO A 245 25.23 35.49 -36.20
N ASP A 246 24.81 35.83 -37.42
CA ASP A 246 23.41 35.92 -37.83
C ASP A 246 22.90 34.67 -38.57
N GLU A 247 23.73 33.63 -38.69
CA GLU A 247 23.34 32.34 -39.26
C GLU A 247 22.20 31.73 -38.43
N PRO A 248 21.05 31.39 -39.05
CA PRO A 248 19.98 30.71 -38.36
C PRO A 248 20.36 29.25 -38.10
N ILE A 249 20.41 28.86 -36.83
CA ILE A 249 20.70 27.50 -36.38
C ILE A 249 19.45 26.94 -35.70
N THR A 250 19.00 25.80 -36.21
CA THR A 250 17.92 25.01 -35.60
C THR A 250 18.53 23.91 -34.75
N MET A 251 18.06 23.76 -33.51
CA MET A 251 18.44 22.69 -32.60
C MET A 251 17.21 21.96 -32.08
N SER A 252 17.33 20.65 -31.89
CA SER A 252 16.31 19.84 -31.23
C SER A 252 16.64 19.66 -29.76
N ARG A 253 15.61 19.63 -28.91
CA ARG A 253 15.70 19.28 -27.50
C ARG A 253 15.79 17.77 -27.35
N TYR A 254 16.72 17.32 -26.54
CA TYR A 254 16.91 15.94 -26.14
C TYR A 254 16.75 15.81 -24.62
N TYR A 255 16.44 14.60 -24.20
CA TYR A 255 16.19 14.24 -22.82
C TYR A 255 16.90 12.93 -22.45
N ALA A 256 17.50 12.92 -21.28
CA ALA A 256 18.01 11.73 -20.63
C ALA A 256 17.79 11.86 -19.12
N ALA A 257 17.60 10.75 -18.42
CA ALA A 257 17.47 10.73 -16.97
C ALA A 257 18.01 9.44 -16.36
N GLN A 258 18.47 9.53 -15.13
CA GLN A 258 18.79 8.39 -14.28
C GLN A 258 18.04 8.56 -12.96
N ARG A 259 17.31 7.53 -12.56
CA ARG A 259 16.54 7.53 -11.32
C ARG A 259 16.89 6.33 -10.49
N THR A 260 16.99 6.54 -9.19
CA THR A 260 17.10 5.46 -8.21
C THR A 260 15.92 5.56 -7.25
N PHE A 261 15.22 4.45 -7.07
CA PHE A 261 14.06 4.31 -6.20
C PHE A 261 14.41 3.39 -5.05
N TRP A 262 14.14 3.80 -3.81
CA TRP A 262 14.16 2.93 -2.64
C TRP A 262 12.74 2.61 -2.26
N VAL A 263 12.39 1.33 -2.37
CA VAL A 263 11.02 0.85 -2.29
C VAL A 263 10.86 -0.01 -1.05
N ASP A 264 9.84 0.27 -0.24
CA ASP A 264 9.44 -0.62 0.84
C ASP A 264 8.85 -1.92 0.25
N PRO A 265 9.47 -3.10 0.46
CA PRO A 265 9.08 -4.33 -0.23
C PRO A 265 7.69 -4.84 0.17
N VAL A 266 7.12 -4.38 1.28
CA VAL A 266 5.80 -4.82 1.72
C VAL A 266 4.69 -3.94 1.13
N SER A 267 4.81 -2.61 1.25
CA SER A 267 3.79 -1.68 0.75
C SER A 267 3.94 -1.29 -0.72
N GLY A 268 5.15 -1.41 -1.28
CA GLY A 268 5.48 -0.88 -2.61
C GLY A 268 5.65 0.65 -2.65
N THR A 269 5.68 1.32 -1.49
CA THR A 269 5.91 2.77 -1.38
C THR A 269 7.36 3.10 -1.76
N ILE A 270 7.55 4.10 -2.62
CA ILE A 270 8.87 4.71 -2.84
C ILE A 270 9.14 5.65 -1.66
N VAL A 271 10.08 5.27 -0.79
CA VAL A 271 10.40 6.00 0.45
C VAL A 271 11.55 6.99 0.29
N LYS A 272 12.40 6.78 -0.71
CA LYS A 272 13.45 7.70 -1.14
C LYS A 272 13.58 7.63 -2.66
N ARG A 273 13.91 8.75 -3.28
CA ARG A 273 14.21 8.84 -4.71
C ARG A 273 15.33 9.83 -4.95
N ASP A 274 16.27 9.42 -5.79
CA ASP A 274 17.31 10.27 -6.35
C ASP A 274 17.07 10.36 -7.86
N GLU A 275 17.20 11.56 -8.42
CA GLU A 275 16.97 11.83 -9.84
C GLU A 275 18.06 12.74 -10.40
N HIS A 276 18.65 12.29 -11.53
CA HIS A 276 19.48 13.10 -12.40
C HIS A 276 18.76 13.24 -13.74
N GLY A 277 18.20 14.42 -14.02
CA GLY A 277 17.56 14.73 -15.30
C GLY A 277 18.38 15.68 -16.15
N TYR A 278 18.43 15.44 -17.46
CA TYR A 278 19.17 16.27 -18.40
C TYR A 278 18.37 16.57 -19.65
N HIS A 279 18.10 17.85 -19.86
CA HIS A 279 17.53 18.42 -21.07
C HIS A 279 18.51 19.38 -21.72
N TYR A 280 18.73 19.22 -23.02
CA TYR A 280 19.64 20.07 -23.77
C TYR A 280 19.20 20.21 -25.22
N TYR A 281 19.59 21.31 -25.84
CA TYR A 281 19.45 21.54 -27.28
C TYR A 281 20.74 21.14 -27.98
N ALA A 282 20.61 20.42 -29.09
CA ALA A 282 21.72 20.00 -29.93
C ALA A 282 21.29 19.80 -31.39
N ARG A 283 22.25 19.88 -32.31
CA ARG A 283 22.07 19.44 -33.71
C ARG A 283 22.25 17.93 -33.88
N GLU A 284 23.11 17.33 -33.05
CA GLU A 284 23.34 15.89 -33.01
C GLU A 284 23.03 15.37 -31.60
N PRO A 285 22.31 14.25 -31.45
CA PRO A 285 21.83 13.77 -30.15
C PRO A 285 22.93 13.58 -29.12
N LEU A 286 24.08 13.01 -29.52
CA LEU A 286 25.19 12.69 -28.63
C LEU A 286 26.23 13.81 -28.47
N LYS A 287 25.93 15.01 -28.96
CA LYS A 287 26.77 16.20 -28.80
C LYS A 287 25.96 17.33 -28.18
N PRO A 288 25.69 17.29 -26.86
CA PRO A 288 25.00 18.39 -26.19
C PRO A 288 25.70 19.73 -26.45
N GLU A 289 24.96 20.74 -26.92
CA GLU A 289 25.52 22.05 -27.25
C GLU A 289 25.09 23.10 -26.23
N VAL A 290 23.79 23.19 -25.95
CA VAL A 290 23.23 24.17 -25.01
C VAL A 290 22.35 23.45 -23.99
N THR A 291 22.72 23.52 -22.72
CA THR A 291 21.92 22.94 -21.64
C THR A 291 20.68 23.77 -21.39
N PHE A 292 19.51 23.12 -21.42
CA PHE A 292 18.26 23.73 -20.94
C PHE A 292 18.17 23.57 -19.43
N VAL A 293 18.28 22.33 -18.94
CA VAL A 293 18.45 22.05 -17.51
C VAL A 293 19.17 20.71 -17.31
N ASP A 294 20.15 20.67 -16.43
CA ASP A 294 20.88 19.48 -15.97
C ASP A 294 20.85 19.50 -14.44
N TYR A 295 20.06 18.64 -13.81
CA TYR A 295 19.76 18.74 -12.38
C TYR A 295 19.95 17.41 -11.67
N LYS A 296 20.43 17.49 -10.43
CA LYS A 296 20.46 16.36 -9.51
C LYS A 296 19.71 16.74 -8.25
N VAL A 297 18.65 16.00 -7.96
CA VAL A 297 17.79 16.23 -6.79
C VAL A 297 17.51 14.90 -6.09
N ALA A 298 17.28 14.96 -4.79
CA ALA A 298 16.91 13.81 -3.97
C ALA A 298 15.81 14.20 -2.99
N PHE A 299 14.92 13.27 -2.63
CA PHE A 299 13.93 13.50 -1.58
C PHE A 299 14.62 14.08 -0.34
N ASN A 300 14.07 15.19 0.17
CA ASN A 300 14.55 15.78 1.39
C ASN A 300 14.11 14.97 2.61
N GLU A 301 14.68 15.27 3.78
CA GLU A 301 14.46 14.46 4.98
C GLU A 301 12.98 14.38 5.37
N GLU A 302 12.24 15.49 5.29
CA GLU A 302 10.80 15.52 5.60
C GLU A 302 9.98 14.62 4.66
N THR A 303 10.35 14.61 3.37
CA THR A 303 9.73 13.71 2.38
C THR A 303 10.08 12.25 2.68
N VAL A 304 11.33 11.95 3.03
CA VAL A 304 11.74 10.58 3.41
C VAL A 304 10.98 10.12 4.65
N GLU A 305 10.95 10.92 5.72
CA GLU A 305 10.25 10.60 6.96
C GLU A 305 8.75 10.38 6.75
N SER A 306 8.09 11.26 5.99
CA SER A 306 6.65 11.12 5.70
C SER A 306 6.34 9.88 4.86
N GLN A 307 7.16 9.56 3.86
CA GLN A 307 6.99 8.36 3.04
C GLN A 307 7.30 7.07 3.80
N VAL A 308 8.31 7.08 4.68
CA VAL A 308 8.61 5.97 5.61
C VAL A 308 7.45 5.75 6.57
N ALA A 309 6.85 6.81 7.11
CA ALA A 309 5.68 6.71 7.98
C ALA A 309 4.45 6.16 7.21
N SER A 310 4.22 6.61 5.97
CA SER A 310 3.16 6.09 5.11
C SER A 310 3.35 4.59 4.85
N ALA A 311 4.57 4.18 4.46
CA ALA A 311 4.91 2.77 4.26
C ALA A 311 4.67 1.95 5.54
N GLY A 312 5.09 2.47 6.70
CA GLY A 312 4.85 1.85 8.01
C GLY A 312 3.37 1.63 8.31
N ASN A 313 2.53 2.64 8.09
CA ASN A 313 1.07 2.54 8.29
C ASN A 313 0.44 1.45 7.41
N GLU A 314 0.88 1.37 6.16
CA GLU A 314 0.41 0.34 5.23
C GLU A 314 0.88 -1.07 5.64
N ARG A 315 2.14 -1.21 6.09
CA ARG A 315 2.69 -2.46 6.63
C ARG A 315 1.92 -2.92 7.86
N ASP A 316 1.63 -2.02 8.79
CA ASP A 316 0.88 -2.33 10.01
C ASP A 316 -0.54 -2.78 9.68
N ARG A 317 -1.19 -2.14 8.71
CA ARG A 317 -2.51 -2.56 8.22
C ARG A 317 -2.46 -3.97 7.63
N VAL A 318 -1.50 -4.25 6.75
CA VAL A 318 -1.33 -5.60 6.17
C VAL A 318 -1.04 -6.63 7.26
N ALA A 319 -0.15 -6.32 8.20
CA ALA A 319 0.21 -7.21 9.30
C ALA A 319 -0.96 -7.47 10.26
N LEU A 320 -1.73 -6.45 10.60
CA LEU A 320 -2.89 -6.56 11.48
C LEU A 320 -3.89 -7.58 10.96
N TRP A 321 -4.30 -7.40 9.70
CA TRP A 321 -5.35 -8.20 9.09
C TRP A 321 -4.86 -9.54 8.53
N GLY A 322 -3.64 -9.57 7.99
CA GLY A 322 -3.06 -10.76 7.38
C GLY A 322 -2.41 -11.73 8.38
N ARG A 323 -1.99 -11.25 9.55
CA ARG A 323 -1.21 -12.06 10.51
C ARG A 323 -1.70 -11.96 11.95
N ILE A 324 -1.83 -10.76 12.50
CA ILE A 324 -2.12 -10.57 13.93
C ILE A 324 -3.51 -11.11 14.28
N LEU A 325 -4.56 -10.64 13.60
CA LEU A 325 -5.94 -11.07 13.86
C LEU A 325 -6.12 -12.59 13.66
N PRO A 326 -5.67 -13.21 12.54
CA PRO A 326 -5.71 -14.67 12.39
C PRO A 326 -5.07 -15.44 13.55
N ILE A 327 -3.87 -15.03 13.99
CA ILE A 327 -3.17 -15.69 15.09
C ILE A 327 -3.95 -15.53 16.40
N THR A 328 -4.40 -14.32 16.72
CA THR A 328 -5.16 -14.07 17.96
C THR A 328 -6.48 -14.83 17.98
N PHE A 329 -7.20 -14.86 16.86
CA PHE A 329 -8.46 -15.59 16.74
C PHE A 329 -8.24 -17.10 16.80
N THR A 330 -7.14 -17.60 16.22
CA THR A 330 -6.77 -19.01 16.33
C THR A 330 -6.49 -19.39 17.78
N ALA A 331 -5.64 -18.62 18.47
CA ALA A 331 -5.28 -18.89 19.87
C ALA A 331 -6.51 -18.83 20.79
N MET A 332 -7.31 -17.75 20.69
CA MET A 332 -8.54 -17.62 21.47
C MET A 332 -9.55 -18.70 21.13
N GLY A 333 -9.71 -19.02 19.84
CA GLY A 333 -10.62 -20.08 19.38
C GLY A 333 -10.27 -21.44 19.99
N LEU A 334 -8.99 -21.82 19.98
CA LEU A 334 -8.52 -23.05 20.60
C LEU A 334 -8.71 -23.06 22.12
N VAL A 335 -8.38 -21.96 22.81
CA VAL A 335 -8.57 -21.85 24.26
C VAL A 335 -10.05 -22.00 24.62
N LEU A 336 -10.96 -21.38 23.87
CA LEU A 336 -12.40 -21.51 24.09
C LEU A 336 -12.89 -22.93 23.77
N LEU A 337 -12.39 -23.57 22.71
CA LEU A 337 -12.76 -24.96 22.42
C LEU A 337 -12.35 -25.92 23.55
N VAL A 338 -11.11 -25.81 24.02
CA VAL A 338 -10.61 -26.64 25.13
C VAL A 338 -11.38 -26.32 26.42
N GLY A 339 -11.55 -25.04 26.77
CA GLY A 339 -12.28 -24.62 27.95
C GLY A 339 -13.75 -25.05 27.94
N GLY A 340 -14.43 -24.90 26.80
CA GLY A 340 -15.80 -25.34 26.59
C GLY A 340 -15.95 -26.86 26.69
N ALA A 341 -15.00 -27.62 26.12
CA ALA A 341 -14.99 -29.08 26.22
C ALA A 341 -14.77 -29.55 27.67
N LEU A 342 -13.82 -28.93 28.38
CA LEU A 342 -13.57 -29.22 29.80
C LEU A 342 -14.81 -28.91 30.64
N LEU A 343 -15.40 -27.72 30.51
CA LEU A 343 -16.63 -27.34 31.22
C LEU A 343 -17.80 -28.29 30.92
N GLY A 344 -17.96 -28.68 29.65
CA GLY A 344 -18.94 -29.68 29.24
C GLY A 344 -18.71 -31.02 29.91
N SER A 345 -17.45 -31.50 29.95
CA SER A 345 -17.08 -32.78 30.56
C SER A 345 -17.32 -32.84 32.08
N PHE A 346 -17.07 -31.74 32.79
CA PHE A 346 -17.37 -31.64 34.23
C PHE A 346 -18.87 -31.62 34.51
N SER A 347 -19.68 -31.01 33.63
CA SER A 347 -21.15 -31.02 33.77
C SER A 347 -21.76 -32.41 33.61
N LEU A 348 -21.17 -33.24 32.73
CA LEU A 348 -21.60 -34.63 32.52
C LEU A 348 -21.24 -35.51 33.73
N ARG A 349 -20.03 -35.37 34.29
CA ARG A 349 -19.59 -36.12 35.47
C ARG A 349 -20.37 -35.79 36.74
N ALA A 350 -20.78 -34.54 36.92
CA ALA A 350 -21.61 -34.14 38.07
C ALA A 350 -23.00 -34.77 38.05
N GLU A 351 -23.57 -35.03 36.87
CA GLU A 351 -24.84 -35.77 36.74
C GLU A 351 -24.65 -37.28 36.95
N SER A 352 -23.55 -37.88 36.46
CA SER A 352 -23.27 -39.30 36.70
C SER A 352 -23.08 -39.64 38.19
N ALA A 353 -22.68 -38.67 39.01
CA ALA A 353 -22.58 -38.83 40.46
C ALA A 353 -23.91 -38.56 41.21
N LEU A 354 -24.91 -37.98 40.55
CA LEU A 354 -26.27 -37.75 41.08
C LEU A 354 -27.28 -38.80 40.63
N ILE A 355 -26.93 -39.64 39.65
CA ILE A 355 -27.68 -40.83 39.26
C ILE A 355 -27.17 -42.00 40.11
N ASP A 356 -27.79 -42.19 41.28
CA ASP A 356 -27.64 -43.36 42.13
C ASP A 356 -28.03 -44.65 41.35
N PRO A 357 -27.21 -45.72 41.30
CA PRO A 357 -27.55 -46.97 40.63
C PRO A 357 -28.55 -47.84 41.42
N GLY A 358 -29.44 -47.21 42.19
CA GLY A 358 -30.29 -47.87 43.21
C GLY A 358 -31.77 -48.01 42.86
N LEU A 359 -32.17 -47.91 41.58
CA LEU A 359 -33.56 -48.13 41.18
C LEU A 359 -33.64 -48.93 39.88
N ASP A 360 -33.29 -50.21 39.99
CA ASP A 360 -33.58 -51.22 38.98
C ASP A 360 -34.28 -52.41 39.67
N GLU A 361 -35.45 -52.14 40.26
CA GLU A 361 -36.46 -53.18 40.53
C GLU A 361 -37.84 -52.55 40.78
N ALA A 362 -38.85 -53.12 40.11
CA ALA A 362 -40.29 -52.93 40.26
C ALA A 362 -40.91 -51.61 39.75
N ASP A 363 -41.60 -51.66 38.60
CA ASP A 363 -43.08 -51.68 38.61
C ASP A 363 -43.67 -52.04 37.22
N HIS A 364 -43.97 -53.33 37.03
CA HIS A 364 -44.90 -53.78 35.99
C HIS A 364 -46.02 -54.55 36.67
N GLY A 365 -47.20 -53.93 36.80
CA GLY A 365 -48.44 -54.69 36.97
C GLY A 365 -49.64 -53.94 37.57
N PHE A 366 -50.61 -53.59 36.72
CA PHE A 366 -52.05 -53.50 37.05
C PHE A 366 -52.78 -53.75 35.71
N PHE A 367 -53.47 -54.87 35.44
CA PHE A 367 -54.61 -55.45 36.15
C PHE A 367 -54.69 -57.00 36.10
N ASP A 368 -55.02 -57.60 37.26
CA ASP A 368 -56.00 -58.68 37.58
C ASP A 368 -56.28 -59.79 36.52
N THR A 369 -56.13 -61.09 36.78
CA THR A 369 -56.92 -61.90 37.75
C THR A 369 -56.42 -63.35 37.85
N GLN A 370 -56.67 -63.95 39.03
CA GLN A 370 -56.84 -65.38 39.32
C GLN A 370 -55.61 -66.32 39.41
N GLY A 371 -55.32 -66.72 40.65
CA GLY A 371 -55.46 -68.14 41.00
C GLY A 371 -54.24 -68.84 41.60
N ILE A 372 -54.44 -69.34 42.83
CA ILE A 372 -53.86 -70.56 43.43
C ILE A 372 -52.72 -70.38 44.47
N LYS A 373 -53.17 -70.40 45.74
CA LYS A 373 -52.69 -71.12 46.94
C LYS A 373 -51.17 -71.33 47.22
N VAL A 374 -50.71 -70.62 48.27
CA VAL A 374 -50.01 -71.02 49.55
C VAL A 374 -49.51 -72.48 49.75
N PRO A 375 -48.54 -72.81 50.67
CA PRO A 375 -48.14 -72.09 51.90
C PRO A 375 -46.65 -72.15 52.40
N GLY A 376 -46.33 -71.28 53.37
CA GLY A 376 -45.36 -71.53 54.48
C GLY A 376 -43.90 -71.16 54.20
N ALA A 377 -43.09 -70.66 55.13
CA ALA A 377 -43.23 -70.50 56.57
C ALA A 377 -42.17 -69.51 57.09
N GLU A 378 -42.53 -68.84 58.19
CA GLU A 378 -41.68 -68.40 59.31
C GLU A 378 -40.64 -67.27 59.14
N ALA A 379 -40.98 -66.16 59.79
CA ALA A 379 -40.11 -65.06 60.18
C ALA A 379 -39.18 -65.41 61.35
N LYS A 380 -38.06 -64.68 61.49
CA LYS A 380 -37.55 -64.12 62.76
C LYS A 380 -36.29 -63.25 62.53
N THR A 381 -36.45 -61.92 62.58
CA THR A 381 -36.12 -61.01 63.71
C THR A 381 -34.71 -60.44 63.68
N GLU A 382 -34.65 -59.17 63.31
CA GLU A 382 -33.55 -58.24 63.56
C GLU A 382 -33.57 -57.78 65.04
N LYS A 383 -32.39 -57.66 65.66
CA LYS A 383 -32.20 -57.06 66.99
C LYS A 383 -31.46 -55.72 66.82
N ILE A 384 -32.15 -54.63 67.11
CA ILE A 384 -31.56 -53.30 67.33
C ILE A 384 -31.46 -53.09 68.85
N PRO A 385 -30.31 -52.65 69.41
CA PRO A 385 -30.25 -52.15 70.78
C PRO A 385 -30.78 -50.72 70.87
N THR A 386 -31.63 -50.54 71.87
CA THR A 386 -32.34 -49.34 72.28
C THR A 386 -31.39 -48.34 72.96
N SER A 387 -31.54 -47.05 72.70
CA SER A 387 -31.17 -45.99 73.64
C SER A 387 -32.41 -45.17 73.95
N ARG A 388 -32.73 -45.01 75.24
CA ARG A 388 -33.89 -44.24 75.71
C ARG A 388 -33.45 -42.87 76.26
N PRO A 389 -34.35 -41.87 76.19
CA PRO A 389 -34.05 -40.44 76.25
C PRO A 389 -34.45 -39.81 77.59
N THR A 390 -34.12 -38.53 77.79
CA THR A 390 -34.80 -37.48 78.61
C THR A 390 -33.84 -36.27 78.64
N ASP A 391 -34.19 -34.98 78.57
CA ASP A 391 -35.43 -34.21 78.43
C ASP A 391 -35.06 -32.75 78.02
N LEU A 392 -35.68 -32.22 76.95
CA LEU A 392 -36.49 -30.96 76.81
C LEU A 392 -35.97 -29.56 77.32
N PRO A 393 -36.55 -28.39 76.88
CA PRO A 393 -35.89 -27.35 76.05
C PRO A 393 -35.97 -25.90 76.69
N PRO A 394 -36.27 -24.79 75.96
CA PRO A 394 -35.40 -23.82 75.28
C PRO A 394 -35.33 -22.40 75.94
N ASP A 395 -34.65 -21.46 75.23
CA ASP A 395 -34.65 -19.97 75.32
C ASP A 395 -33.79 -19.26 76.40
N ARG A 396 -32.69 -18.58 76.01
CA ARG A 396 -32.49 -17.12 75.67
C ARG A 396 -32.38 -16.19 76.92
N PRO A 397 -31.97 -14.90 76.82
CA PRO A 397 -30.71 -14.29 76.36
C PRO A 397 -30.13 -13.26 77.39
N VAL A 398 -28.86 -12.82 77.28
CA VAL A 398 -28.42 -11.41 77.45
C VAL A 398 -27.07 -11.22 76.76
#